data_AF-A0A6J4PTS8-F1
#
_entry.id   AF-A0A6J4PTS8-F1
#
_cell.length_a   1.000
_cell.length_b   1.000
_cell.length_c   1.000
_cell.angle_alpha   90.00
_cell.angle_beta   90.00
_cell.angle_gamma   90.00
#
_symmetry.space_group_name_H-M   'P 1'
#
loop_
_entity.id
_entity.type
_entity.pdbx_description
1 polymer ?
#
loop_
_entity_poly.entity_id
_entity_poly.type
_entity_poly.pdbx_seq_one_letter_code
_entity_poly.pdbx_strand_id
1 'polypeptide(L)'
;MAPANFNAPGQIVVSGSKAACDRVLGEAERLGVKATALKVAGAFHSPLMQPAADRMRVELDRVEFRPLANSVYSNVTADLHQETASIKDLLIRQIVAPVQWERTMKALVGEDGTGAGARFVELAPGRTLAGLAKRINRRLPIESFATADALKPV
;
A
#
# COMPACT_ATOMS: atom_id res chain seq x y z
N MET A 1 -15.21 -9.79 6.11
CA MET A 1 -14.74 -8.42 5.84
C MET A 1 -13.43 -8.25 6.57
N ALA A 2 -12.48 -7.52 6.00
CA ALA A 2 -11.17 -7.29 6.59
C ALA A 2 -10.69 -5.86 6.27
N PRO A 3 -9.78 -5.28 7.07
CA PRO A 3 -8.98 -4.14 6.63
C PRO A 3 -8.20 -4.53 5.37
N ALA A 4 -8.30 -3.68 4.36
CA ALA A 4 -7.58 -3.80 3.09
C ALA A 4 -6.36 -2.88 3.05
N ASN A 5 -6.46 -1.70 3.67
CA ASN A 5 -5.37 -0.72 3.71
C ASN A 5 -5.35 0.03 5.04
N PHE A 6 -4.15 0.18 5.60
CA PHE A 6 -3.84 1.13 6.66
C PHE A 6 -3.00 2.26 6.06
N ASN A 7 -3.68 3.32 5.61
CA ASN A 7 -3.05 4.34 4.77
C ASN A 7 -2.53 5.55 5.56
N ALA A 8 -3.22 5.99 6.59
CA ALA A 8 -2.77 7.12 7.42
C ALA A 8 -3.59 7.17 8.71
N PRO A 9 -3.15 7.96 9.71
CA PRO A 9 -3.97 8.23 10.89
C PRO A 9 -5.38 8.69 10.49
N GLY A 10 -6.39 7.96 10.96
CA GLY A 10 -7.80 8.21 10.67
C GLY A 10 -8.22 7.90 9.23
N GLN A 11 -7.49 7.06 8.49
CA GLN A 11 -7.91 6.59 7.16
C GLN A 11 -7.48 5.16 6.89
N ILE A 12 -8.48 4.29 6.86
CA ILE A 12 -8.38 2.88 6.51
C ILE A 12 -9.30 2.57 5.33
N VAL A 13 -9.01 1.48 4.64
CA VAL A 13 -9.93 0.86 3.67
C VAL A 13 -10.30 -0.50 4.21
N VAL A 14 -11.58 -0.88 4.12
CA VAL A 14 -12.04 -2.24 4.38
C VAL A 14 -12.57 -2.85 3.11
N SER A 15 -12.45 -4.16 2.96
CA SER A 15 -12.97 -4.90 1.82
C SER A 15 -13.60 -6.23 2.25
N GLY A 16 -14.53 -6.71 1.43
CA GLY A 16 -15.31 -7.92 1.69
C GLY A 16 -16.45 -8.05 0.69
N SER A 17 -17.44 -8.89 1.02
CA SER A 17 -18.66 -8.97 0.21
C SER A 17 -19.36 -7.60 0.15
N LYS A 18 -20.05 -7.34 -0.97
CA LYS A 18 -20.83 -6.10 -1.14
C LYS A 18 -21.78 -5.85 0.03
N ALA A 19 -22.52 -6.86 0.45
CA ALA A 19 -23.45 -6.74 1.58
C ALA A 19 -22.75 -6.35 2.90
N ALA A 20 -21.52 -6.82 3.12
CA ALA A 20 -20.75 -6.39 4.29
C ALA A 20 -20.29 -4.93 4.18
N CYS A 21 -19.84 -4.50 3.00
CA CYS A 21 -19.46 -3.10 2.74
C CYS A 21 -20.66 -2.15 2.91
N ASP A 22 -21.83 -2.54 2.41
CA ASP A 22 -23.06 -1.74 2.56
C ASP A 22 -23.45 -1.56 4.04
N ARG A 23 -23.27 -2.61 4.88
CA ARG A 23 -23.46 -2.48 6.33
C ARG A 23 -22.48 -1.51 6.99
N VAL A 24 -21.22 -1.51 6.57
CA VAL A 24 -20.22 -0.56 7.09
C VAL A 24 -20.60 0.88 6.76
N LEU A 25 -21.12 1.13 5.56
CA LEU A 25 -21.58 2.47 5.19
C LEU A 25 -22.72 2.95 6.10
N GLY A 26 -23.71 2.09 6.36
CA GLY A 26 -24.83 2.42 7.26
C GLY A 26 -24.37 2.66 8.70
N GLU A 27 -23.47 1.83 9.23
CA GLU A 27 -22.93 2.05 10.58
C GLU A 27 -22.06 3.30 10.67
N ALA A 28 -21.26 3.59 9.63
CA ALA A 28 -20.46 4.80 9.59
C ALA A 28 -21.34 6.06 9.61
N GLU A 29 -22.43 6.07 8.84
CA GLU A 29 -23.42 7.15 8.86
C GLU A 29 -24.05 7.31 10.26
N ARG A 30 -24.48 6.21 10.88
CA ARG A 30 -25.07 6.22 12.23
C ARG A 30 -24.10 6.77 13.29
N LEU A 31 -22.79 6.53 13.12
CA LEU A 31 -21.74 6.99 14.01
C LEU A 31 -21.19 8.39 13.65
N GLY A 32 -21.70 9.02 12.59
CA GLY A 32 -21.18 10.31 12.11
C GLY A 32 -19.76 10.23 11.52
N VAL A 33 -19.31 9.03 11.13
CA VAL A 33 -18.00 8.78 10.53
C VAL A 33 -18.13 8.86 9.01
N LYS A 34 -17.24 9.62 8.37
CA LYS A 34 -17.19 9.70 6.91
C LYS A 34 -16.73 8.37 6.31
N ALA A 35 -17.59 7.76 5.49
CA ALA A 35 -17.25 6.58 4.69
C ALA A 35 -17.68 6.77 3.23
N THR A 36 -17.00 6.09 2.30
CA THR A 36 -17.30 6.20 0.87
C THR A 36 -17.01 4.86 0.20
N ALA A 37 -17.97 4.35 -0.59
CA ALA A 37 -17.76 3.18 -1.42
C ALA A 37 -16.76 3.47 -2.55
N LEU A 38 -15.75 2.61 -2.70
CA LEU A 38 -14.79 2.71 -3.79
C LEU A 38 -15.34 2.02 -5.04
N LYS A 39 -15.14 2.64 -6.21
CA LYS A 39 -15.51 2.08 -7.52
C LYS A 39 -14.42 1.12 -8.01
N VAL A 40 -14.39 -0.07 -7.44
CA VAL A 40 -13.41 -1.12 -7.76
C VAL A 40 -14.10 -2.43 -8.11
N ALA A 41 -13.42 -3.28 -8.89
CA ALA A 41 -13.97 -4.52 -9.40
C ALA A 41 -14.06 -5.65 -8.35
N GLY A 42 -13.38 -5.54 -7.21
CA GLY A 42 -13.30 -6.63 -6.25
C GLY A 42 -12.87 -6.22 -4.85
N ALA A 43 -12.94 -7.19 -3.94
CA ALA A 43 -12.56 -7.06 -2.54
C ALA A 43 -11.04 -7.24 -2.34
N PHE A 44 -10.24 -6.38 -2.99
CA PHE A 44 -8.77 -6.46 -2.94
C PHE A 44 -8.22 -6.46 -1.51
N HIS A 45 -7.07 -7.12 -1.31
CA HIS A 45 -6.40 -7.23 -0.01
C HIS A 45 -7.28 -7.90 1.06
N SER A 46 -8.09 -8.89 0.66
CA SER A 46 -8.90 -9.69 1.58
C SER A 46 -8.82 -11.18 1.26
N PRO A 47 -9.24 -12.05 2.21
CA PRO A 47 -9.31 -13.49 1.99
C PRO A 47 -10.17 -13.90 0.78
N LEU A 48 -11.12 -13.07 0.35
CA LEU A 48 -11.95 -13.34 -0.83
C LEU A 48 -11.13 -13.35 -2.14
N MET A 49 -9.90 -12.82 -2.12
CA MET A 49 -9.00 -12.80 -3.28
C MET A 49 -8.08 -14.02 -3.36
N GLN A 50 -8.27 -15.04 -2.50
CA GLN A 50 -7.47 -16.27 -2.55
C GLN A 50 -7.38 -16.89 -3.96
N PRO A 51 -8.48 -16.99 -4.75
CA PRO A 51 -8.38 -17.53 -6.11
C PRO A 51 -7.49 -16.71 -7.04
N ALA A 52 -7.37 -15.40 -6.83
CA ALA A 52 -6.46 -14.55 -7.60
C ALA A 52 -5.01 -14.72 -7.14
N ALA A 53 -4.77 -14.88 -5.83
CA ALA A 53 -3.45 -15.20 -5.27
C ALA A 53 -2.93 -16.54 -5.81
N ASP A 54 -3.78 -17.56 -5.93
CA ASP A 54 -3.41 -18.86 -6.46
C ASP A 54 -3.04 -18.80 -7.95
N ARG A 55 -3.77 -18.00 -8.74
CA ARG A 55 -3.39 -17.74 -10.14
C ARG A 55 -2.07 -16.96 -10.25
N MET A 56 -1.87 -15.96 -9.40
CA MET A 56 -0.62 -15.18 -9.37
C MET A 56 0.57 -16.08 -9.03
N ARG A 57 0.41 -17.04 -8.13
CA ARG A 57 1.46 -18.02 -7.81
C ARG A 57 1.94 -18.78 -9.04
N VAL A 58 1.00 -19.31 -9.82
CA VAL A 58 1.30 -20.07 -11.05
C VAL A 58 2.09 -19.23 -12.06
N GLU A 59 1.76 -17.95 -12.22
CA GLU A 59 2.51 -17.08 -13.12
C GLU A 59 3.89 -16.70 -12.55
N LEU A 60 3.99 -16.44 -11.25
CA LEU A 60 5.26 -16.13 -10.60
C LEU A 60 6.20 -17.34 -10.49
N ASP A 61 5.70 -18.58 -10.59
CA ASP A 61 6.54 -19.78 -10.72
C ASP A 61 7.41 -19.74 -11.98
N ARG A 62 7.02 -18.95 -13.00
CA ARG A 62 7.74 -18.82 -14.28
C ARG A 62 8.69 -17.61 -14.31
N VAL A 63 8.74 -16.82 -13.26
CA VAL A 63 9.55 -15.60 -13.17
C VAL A 63 10.88 -15.92 -12.48
N GLU A 64 11.99 -15.53 -13.11
CA GLU A 64 13.30 -15.52 -12.47
C GLU A 64 13.42 -14.29 -11.56
N PHE A 65 13.51 -14.51 -10.25
CA PHE A 65 13.76 -13.44 -9.29
C PHE A 65 15.27 -13.26 -9.08
N ARG A 66 15.72 -12.01 -9.19
CA ARG A 66 17.12 -11.61 -9.01
C ARG A 66 17.29 -10.80 -7.72
N PRO A 67 18.51 -10.75 -7.15
CA PRO A 67 18.83 -9.86 -6.06
C PRO A 67 18.37 -8.43 -6.31
N LEU A 68 17.76 -7.82 -5.29
CA LEU A 68 17.30 -6.44 -5.36
C LEU A 68 18.50 -5.51 -5.43
N ALA A 69 18.58 -4.68 -6.47
CA ALA A 69 19.60 -3.65 -6.59
C ALA A 69 19.36 -2.47 -5.62
N ASN A 70 18.14 -2.33 -5.11
CA ASN A 70 17.73 -1.26 -4.22
C ASN A 70 16.88 -1.81 -3.08
N SER A 71 16.89 -1.12 -1.95
CA SER A 71 16.00 -1.41 -0.83
C SER A 71 14.54 -1.26 -1.23
N VAL A 72 13.74 -2.32 -1.05
CA VAL A 72 12.30 -2.32 -1.32
C VAL A 72 11.56 -2.73 -0.05
N TYR A 73 10.55 -1.97 0.33
CA TYR A 73 9.67 -2.32 1.45
C TYR A 73 8.48 -3.15 0.97
N SER A 74 8.11 -4.16 1.75
CA SER A 74 6.90 -4.93 1.53
C SER A 74 5.69 -4.27 2.21
N ASN A 75 4.61 -4.10 1.46
CA ASN A 75 3.33 -3.67 2.01
C ASN A 75 2.69 -4.70 2.97
N VAL A 76 3.16 -5.96 2.99
CA VAL A 76 2.66 -6.99 3.91
C VAL A 76 3.32 -6.88 5.29
N THR A 77 4.65 -6.74 5.32
CA THR A 77 5.42 -6.73 6.57
C THR A 77 5.70 -5.33 7.10
N ALA A 78 5.59 -4.31 6.23
CA ALA A 78 6.09 -2.95 6.45
C ALA A 78 7.57 -2.90 6.80
N ASP A 79 8.35 -3.76 6.16
CA ASP A 79 9.78 -3.92 6.37
C ASP A 79 10.48 -4.17 5.03
N LEU A 80 11.80 -4.02 5.01
CA LEU A 80 12.64 -4.32 3.86
C LEU A 80 12.55 -5.80 3.48
N HIS A 81 12.50 -6.06 2.18
CA HIS A 81 12.79 -7.38 1.65
C HIS A 81 14.26 -7.74 1.96
N GLN A 82 14.46 -8.74 2.81
CA GLN A 82 15.79 -9.20 3.22
C GLN A 82 16.39 -10.16 2.19
N GLU A 83 15.58 -11.10 1.71
CA GLU A 83 16.00 -12.20 0.85
C GLU A 83 15.20 -12.23 -0.44
N THR A 84 15.86 -12.48 -1.57
CA THR A 84 15.22 -12.58 -2.89
C THR A 84 14.13 -13.64 -2.91
N ALA A 85 14.37 -14.77 -2.22
CA ALA A 85 13.42 -15.87 -2.10
C ALA A 85 12.08 -15.45 -1.46
N SER A 86 12.07 -14.42 -0.60
CA SER A 86 10.86 -13.95 0.09
C SER A 86 9.93 -13.12 -0.80
N ILE A 87 10.45 -12.55 -1.90
CA ILE A 87 9.72 -11.56 -2.72
C ILE A 87 8.49 -12.19 -3.34
N LYS A 88 8.65 -13.38 -3.94
CA LYS A 88 7.56 -14.13 -4.58
C LYS A 88 6.41 -14.40 -3.61
N ASP A 89 6.72 -14.95 -2.44
CA ASP A 89 5.71 -15.29 -1.43
C ASP A 89 5.00 -14.04 -0.90
N LEU A 90 5.74 -12.95 -0.70
CA LEU A 90 5.17 -11.68 -0.26
C LEU A 90 4.30 -11.01 -1.33
N LEU A 91 4.65 -11.11 -2.61
CA LEU A 91 3.82 -10.64 -3.72
C LEU A 91 2.49 -11.41 -3.80
N ILE A 92 2.53 -12.74 -3.65
CA ILE A 92 1.32 -13.56 -3.62
C ILE A 92 0.47 -13.20 -2.39
N ARG A 93 1.10 -13.10 -1.22
CA ARG A 93 0.42 -12.75 0.03
C ARG A 93 -0.19 -11.35 -0.03
N GLN A 94 0.42 -10.41 -0.76
CA GLN A 94 -0.10 -9.04 -0.91
C GLN A 94 -1.51 -9.01 -1.49
N ILE A 95 -1.91 -9.99 -2.29
CA ILE A 95 -3.26 -10.05 -2.88
C ILE A 95 -4.35 -10.21 -1.82
N VAL A 96 -4.05 -10.90 -0.72
CA VAL A 96 -5.01 -11.26 0.34
C VAL A 96 -4.74 -10.56 1.67
N ALA A 97 -3.58 -9.93 1.82
CA ALA A 97 -3.16 -9.23 3.04
C ALA A 97 -3.35 -7.70 2.92
N PRO A 98 -3.61 -7.02 4.05
CA PRO A 98 -3.73 -5.57 4.06
C PRO A 98 -2.44 -4.87 3.62
N VAL A 99 -2.59 -3.73 2.95
CA VAL A 99 -1.50 -2.79 2.65
C VAL A 99 -1.16 -2.00 3.90
N GLN A 100 0.05 -2.19 4.43
CA GLN A 100 0.57 -1.54 5.63
C GLN A 100 1.29 -0.22 5.31
N TRP A 101 0.67 0.66 4.51
CA TRP A 101 1.33 1.87 4.00
C TRP A 101 1.78 2.83 5.12
N GLU A 102 0.94 3.08 6.12
CA GLU A 102 1.31 3.95 7.25
C GLU A 102 2.55 3.44 7.98
N ARG A 103 2.56 2.14 8.30
CA ARG A 103 3.68 1.50 9.00
C ARG A 103 4.93 1.47 8.13
N THR A 104 4.77 1.24 6.82
CA THR A 104 5.87 1.24 5.85
C THR A 104 6.53 2.62 5.78
N MET A 105 5.73 3.68 5.67
CA MET A 105 6.26 5.05 5.66
C MET A 105 6.94 5.40 6.97
N LYS A 106 6.42 4.98 8.12
CA LYS A 106 7.07 5.18 9.43
C LYS A 106 8.42 4.46 9.52
N ALA A 107 8.50 3.22 9.05
CA ALA A 107 9.76 2.49 8.99
C ALA A 107 10.77 3.17 8.06
N LEU A 108 10.30 3.62 6.89
CA LEU A 108 11.13 4.28 5.87
C LEU A 108 11.71 5.61 6.37
N VAL A 109 10.91 6.45 7.05
CA VAL A 109 11.37 7.77 7.52
C VAL A 109 12.20 7.71 8.81
N GLY A 110 12.23 6.56 9.49
CA GLY A 110 12.95 6.38 10.75
C GLY A 110 12.33 7.13 11.93
N GLU A 111 12.93 6.97 13.11
CA GLU A 111 12.44 7.56 14.36
C GLU A 111 12.48 9.09 14.39
N ASP A 112 13.44 9.69 13.68
CA ASP A 112 13.58 11.15 13.55
C ASP A 112 12.53 11.76 12.60
N GLY A 113 11.84 10.92 11.83
CA GLY A 113 10.84 11.31 10.85
C GLY A 113 11.40 12.03 9.62
N THR A 114 12.72 12.06 9.42
CA THR A 114 13.34 12.82 8.32
C THR A 114 13.70 11.95 7.12
N GLY A 115 13.75 10.62 7.30
CA GLY A 115 14.30 9.70 6.32
C GLY A 115 15.78 9.98 6.04
N ALA A 116 16.54 10.40 7.06
CA ALA A 116 17.95 10.75 6.98
C ALA A 116 18.26 11.80 5.88
N GLY A 117 17.36 12.76 5.67
CA GLY A 117 17.51 13.81 4.65
C GLY A 117 17.32 13.33 3.21
N ALA A 118 16.76 12.12 2.99
CA ALA A 118 16.49 11.61 1.66
C ALA A 118 15.49 12.49 0.89
N ARG A 119 15.65 12.51 -0.43
CA ARG A 119 14.68 13.09 -1.36
C ARG A 119 13.52 12.12 -1.56
N PHE A 120 12.28 12.57 -1.33
CA PHE A 120 11.09 11.76 -1.51
C PHE A 120 10.41 12.08 -2.84
N VAL A 121 10.20 11.06 -3.66
CA VAL A 121 9.61 11.20 -4.99
C VAL A 121 8.44 10.24 -5.13
N GLU A 122 7.26 10.77 -5.41
CA GLU A 122 6.12 10.00 -5.90
C GLU A 122 6.15 10.03 -7.44
N LEU A 123 6.33 8.86 -8.05
CA LEU A 123 6.26 8.70 -9.49
C LEU A 123 4.92 8.05 -9.87
N ALA A 124 3.88 8.86 -10.03
CA ALA A 124 2.54 8.41 -10.34
C ALA A 124 1.69 9.57 -10.89
N PRO A 125 0.65 9.29 -11.69
CA PRO A 125 -0.34 10.31 -12.02
C PRO A 125 -1.05 10.79 -10.75
N GLY A 126 -0.98 12.09 -10.49
CA GLY A 126 -1.61 12.72 -9.33
C GLY A 126 -0.67 12.93 -8.15
N ARG A 127 -1.23 12.91 -6.93
CA ARG A 127 -0.51 13.25 -5.68
C ARG A 127 -0.99 12.45 -4.47
N THR A 128 -1.52 11.26 -4.71
CA THR A 128 -2.23 10.49 -3.69
C THR A 128 -1.26 10.02 -2.62
N LEU A 129 -0.14 9.39 -2.99
CA LEU A 129 0.86 8.91 -2.05
C LEU A 129 1.53 10.06 -1.32
N ALA A 130 1.82 11.18 -1.99
CA ALA A 130 2.30 12.39 -1.34
C ALA A 130 1.31 12.94 -0.30
N GLY A 131 0.01 12.94 -0.61
CA GLY A 131 -1.04 13.32 0.32
C GLY A 131 -1.10 12.39 1.54
N LEU A 132 -1.01 11.07 1.33
CA LEU A 132 -0.97 10.08 2.40
C LEU A 132 0.27 10.23 3.27
N ALA A 133 1.45 10.35 2.67
CA ALA A 133 2.71 10.57 3.36
C ALA A 133 2.65 11.84 4.23
N LYS A 134 2.11 12.96 3.71
CA LYS A 134 1.95 14.20 4.48
C LYS A 134 0.94 14.11 5.62
N ARG A 135 -0.04 13.20 5.55
CA ARG A 135 -0.93 12.90 6.68
C ARG A 135 -0.23 12.12 7.79
N ILE A 136 0.80 11.34 7.45
CA ILE A 136 1.63 10.60 8.41
C ILE A 136 2.66 11.55 9.03
N ASN A 137 3.35 12.33 8.19
CA ASN A 137 4.30 13.35 8.61
C ASN A 137 4.25 14.56 7.66
N ARG A 138 3.77 15.70 8.17
CA ARG A 138 3.57 16.94 7.40
C ARG A 138 4.87 17.57 6.89
N ARG A 139 6.02 17.22 7.49
CA ARG A 139 7.33 17.80 7.15
C ARG A 139 8.05 17.08 6.02
N LEU A 140 7.52 15.94 5.53
CA LEU A 140 8.18 15.17 4.48
C LEU A 140 8.25 15.98 3.17
N PRO A 141 9.47 16.19 2.63
CA PRO A 141 9.69 16.92 1.38
C PRO A 141 9.44 15.99 0.18
N ILE A 142 8.17 15.61 -0.03
CA ILE A 142 7.77 14.75 -1.15
C ILE A 142 7.32 15.56 -2.37
N GLU A 143 7.93 15.24 -3.50
CA GLU A 143 7.63 15.78 -4.84
C GLU A 143 6.87 14.72 -5.65
N SER A 144 5.82 15.12 -6.36
CA SER A 144 5.04 14.21 -7.22
C SER A 144 5.29 14.53 -8.69
N PHE A 145 5.64 13.51 -9.48
CA PHE A 145 5.85 13.60 -10.93
C PHE A 145 4.98 12.56 -11.64
N ALA A 146 4.34 12.98 -12.73
CA ALA A 146 3.48 12.09 -13.52
C ALA A 146 4.27 11.07 -14.36
N THR A 147 5.49 11.43 -14.78
CA THR A 147 6.36 10.63 -15.63
C THR A 147 7.82 10.72 -15.19
N ALA A 148 8.62 9.71 -15.55
CA ALA A 148 10.04 9.68 -15.21
C ALA A 148 10.83 10.79 -15.89
N ASP A 149 10.44 11.19 -17.10
CA ASP A 149 11.12 12.23 -17.87
C ASP A 149 11.07 13.62 -17.21
N ALA A 150 10.10 13.84 -16.32
CA ALA A 150 9.97 15.09 -15.57
C ALA A 150 10.93 15.18 -14.37
N LEU A 151 11.59 14.09 -13.99
CA LEU A 151 12.59 14.07 -12.94
C LEU A 151 13.89 14.71 -13.45
N LYS A 152 14.29 15.82 -12.82
CA LYS A 152 15.63 16.36 -13.01
C LYS A 152 16.65 15.44 -12.30
N PRO A 153 17.78 15.12 -12.95
CA PRO A 153 18.89 14.41 -12.31
C PRO A 153 19.33 15.15 -11.04
N VAL A 154 19.75 14.39 -10.04
CA VAL A 154 20.39 14.89 -8.81
C VAL A 154 21.88 15.07 -9.06
#